data_AF-A0A843FYT8-F1
#
_entry.id   AF-A0A843FYT8-F1
#
_cell.length_a   1.000
_cell.length_b   1.000
_cell.length_c   1.000
_cell.angle_alpha   90.00
_cell.angle_beta   90.00
_cell.angle_gamma   90.00
#
_symmetry.space_group_name_H-M   'P 1'
#
loop_
_entity.id
_entity.type
_entity.pdbx_description
1 polymer ?
#
loop_
_entity_poly.entity_id
_entity_poly.type
_entity_poly.pdbx_seq_one_letter_code
_entity_poly.pdbx_strand_id
1 'polypeptide(L)'
;MGVMRRLREAIGMPPILLVVEVFIAFAILRNLIVFSIATFIIDPSIVHDVEKELQILIMIVMSIASSILLIKTMFGLPSADRYAWRASIRSIIFMILANLTYQFLGDDFINVLSLEEIILFSAISILILMIPSVRSYYIPPLTELPPIKWWIKLCFLRPIDNDYDYQFKYRESD
;
A
#
# COMPACT_ATOMS: atom_id res chain seq x y z
N MET A 1 -24.92 8.46 -5.39
CA MET A 1 -24.58 9.13 -4.11
C MET A 1 -23.12 8.98 -3.65
N GLY A 2 -22.33 8.01 -4.13
CA GLY A 2 -20.95 7.80 -3.64
C GLY A 2 -19.90 8.87 -4.04
N VAL A 3 -20.06 9.52 -5.19
CA VAL A 3 -19.04 10.47 -5.71
C VAL A 3 -19.04 11.80 -4.95
N MET A 4 -20.21 12.38 -4.66
CA MET A 4 -20.31 13.62 -3.87
C MET A 4 -19.83 13.46 -2.42
N ARG A 5 -19.98 12.27 -1.83
CA ARG A 5 -19.48 11.99 -0.47
C ARG A 5 -17.95 11.94 -0.43
N ARG A 6 -17.32 11.30 -1.44
CA ARG A 6 -15.85 11.28 -1.59
C ARG A 6 -15.26 12.67 -1.85
N LEU A 7 -15.93 13.48 -2.67
CA LEU A 7 -15.54 14.88 -2.89
C LEU A 7 -15.57 15.69 -1.58
N ARG A 8 -16.54 15.43 -0.69
CA ARG A 8 -16.63 16.10 0.61
C ARG A 8 -15.58 15.62 1.62
N GLU A 9 -15.17 14.35 1.57
CA GLU A 9 -14.10 13.76 2.39
C GLU A 9 -12.70 14.18 1.92
N ALA A 10 -12.52 14.49 0.62
CA ALA A 10 -11.28 15.01 0.06
C ALA A 10 -10.97 16.47 0.49
N ILE A 11 -11.99 17.27 0.86
CA ILE A 11 -11.82 18.67 1.28
C ILE A 11 -11.01 18.80 2.60
N GLY A 12 -10.87 17.72 3.36
CA GLY A 12 -10.06 17.67 4.60
C GLY A 12 -8.75 16.89 4.49
N MET A 13 -8.38 16.39 3.32
CA MET A 13 -7.22 15.53 3.14
C MET A 13 -5.90 16.31 3.33
N PRO A 14 -4.99 15.86 4.22
CA PRO A 14 -3.66 16.45 4.32
C PRO A 14 -2.94 16.40 2.96
N PRO A 15 -2.47 17.54 2.40
CA PRO A 15 -1.84 17.58 1.07
C PRO A 15 -0.64 16.64 0.93
N ILE A 16 0.04 16.35 2.05
CA ILE A 16 1.18 15.42 2.08
C ILE A 16 0.79 13.98 1.72
N LEU A 17 -0.48 13.58 1.87
CA LEU A 17 -0.96 12.27 1.43
C LEU A 17 -0.95 12.12 -0.10
N LEU A 18 -1.00 13.22 -0.87
CA LEU A 18 -0.87 13.17 -2.33
C LEU A 18 0.47 12.56 -2.76
N VAL A 19 1.52 12.74 -1.97
CA VAL A 19 2.83 12.13 -2.22
C VAL A 19 2.73 10.60 -2.18
N VAL A 20 1.98 10.06 -1.21
CA VAL A 20 1.74 8.62 -1.05
C VAL A 20 0.90 8.10 -2.23
N GLU A 21 -0.14 8.84 -2.64
CA GLU A 21 -0.98 8.46 -3.78
C GLU A 21 -0.21 8.41 -5.10
N VAL A 22 0.61 9.44 -5.36
CA VAL A 22 1.47 9.50 -6.56
C VAL A 22 2.44 8.32 -6.55
N PHE A 23 3.07 8.03 -5.41
CA PHE A 23 3.97 6.89 -5.30
C PHE A 23 3.25 5.55 -5.55
N ILE A 24 2.06 5.36 -4.98
CA ILE A 24 1.25 4.17 -5.21
C ILE A 24 0.87 4.04 -6.69
N ALA A 25 0.52 5.14 -7.35
CA ALA A 25 0.22 5.14 -8.78
C ALA A 25 1.43 4.70 -9.62
N PHE A 26 2.64 5.20 -9.29
CA PHE A 26 3.88 4.74 -9.93
C PHE A 26 4.15 3.25 -9.67
N ALA A 27 3.91 2.76 -8.45
CA ALA A 27 4.08 1.35 -8.13
C ALA A 27 3.09 0.44 -8.89
N ILE A 28 1.84 0.88 -9.07
CA ILE A 28 0.85 0.17 -9.91
C ILE A 28 1.34 0.13 -11.36
N LEU A 29 1.80 1.26 -11.90
CA LEU A 29 2.32 1.32 -13.26
C LEU A 29 3.52 0.39 -13.46
N ARG A 30 4.46 0.37 -12.50
CA ARG A 30 5.59 -0.58 -12.49
C ARG A 30 5.10 -2.02 -12.54
N ASN A 31 4.17 -2.39 -11.66
CA ASN A 31 3.67 -3.77 -11.62
C ASN A 31 2.97 -4.17 -12.91
N LEU A 32 2.26 -3.26 -13.58
CA LEU A 32 1.66 -3.50 -14.89
C LEU A 32 2.73 -3.76 -15.95
N ILE A 33 3.82 -2.99 -15.96
CA ILE A 33 4.95 -3.19 -16.88
C ILE A 33 5.58 -4.57 -16.65
N VAL A 34 5.88 -4.92 -15.39
CA VAL A 34 6.44 -6.24 -15.03
C VAL A 34 5.50 -7.36 -15.47
N PHE A 35 4.20 -7.22 -15.21
CA PHE A 35 3.20 -8.19 -15.65
C PHE A 35 3.20 -8.36 -17.17
N SER A 36 3.13 -7.27 -17.94
CA SER A 36 3.11 -7.32 -19.41
C SER A 36 4.33 -8.05 -19.98
N ILE A 37 5.51 -7.78 -19.43
CA ILE A 37 6.75 -8.39 -19.92
C ILE A 37 6.85 -9.85 -19.51
N ALA A 38 6.55 -10.17 -18.24
CA ALA A 38 6.51 -11.54 -17.77
C ALA A 38 5.54 -12.39 -18.60
N THR A 39 4.36 -11.87 -18.96
CA THR A 39 3.41 -12.58 -19.83
C THR A 39 3.89 -12.78 -21.26
N PHE A 40 4.74 -11.88 -21.77
CA PHE A 40 5.31 -12.02 -23.12
C PHE A 40 6.40 -13.09 -23.18
N ILE A 41 7.16 -13.27 -22.08
CA ILE A 41 8.27 -14.24 -22.00
C ILE A 41 7.76 -15.69 -21.84
N ILE A 42 6.50 -15.91 -21.43
CA ILE A 42 5.88 -17.25 -21.28
C ILE A 42 5.72 -18.03 -22.59
N ASP A 43 6.14 -17.48 -23.74
CA ASP A 43 6.15 -18.26 -24.98
C ASP A 43 7.02 -19.53 -24.80
N PRO A 44 6.42 -20.75 -24.85
CA PRO A 44 7.13 -22.01 -24.64
C PRO A 44 8.21 -22.28 -25.69
N SER A 45 8.21 -21.51 -26.79
CA SER A 45 9.26 -21.55 -27.81
C SER A 45 10.54 -20.83 -27.39
N ILE A 46 10.51 -20.02 -26.32
CA ILE A 46 11.63 -19.18 -25.85
C ILE A 46 12.28 -19.74 -24.58
N VAL A 47 11.51 -20.40 -23.70
CA VAL A 47 12.01 -20.92 -22.41
C VAL A 47 11.89 -22.45 -22.39
N HIS A 48 13.03 -23.14 -22.31
CA HIS A 48 13.09 -24.61 -22.17
C HIS A 48 13.42 -25.06 -20.73
N ASP A 49 13.40 -24.13 -19.78
CA ASP A 49 13.82 -24.35 -18.40
C ASP A 49 12.64 -24.18 -17.44
N VAL A 50 12.21 -25.31 -16.86
CA VAL A 50 11.07 -25.40 -15.93
C VAL A 50 11.28 -24.49 -14.70
N GLU A 51 12.52 -24.28 -14.26
CA GLU A 51 12.80 -23.39 -13.13
C GLU A 51 12.44 -21.95 -13.48
N LYS A 52 12.82 -21.49 -14.68
CA LYS A 52 12.51 -20.14 -15.15
C LYS A 52 11.02 -19.92 -15.39
N GLU A 53 10.31 -20.91 -15.91
CA GLU A 53 8.85 -20.85 -16.04
C GLU A 53 8.18 -20.63 -14.68
N LEU A 54 8.61 -21.36 -13.64
CA LEU A 54 8.09 -21.20 -12.29
C LEU A 54 8.40 -19.81 -11.70
N GLN A 55 9.61 -19.30 -11.91
CA GLN A 55 10.00 -17.95 -11.48
C GLN A 55 9.11 -16.88 -12.12
N ILE A 56 8.90 -16.95 -13.43
CA ILE A 56 8.03 -16.02 -14.18
C ILE A 56 6.59 -16.11 -13.66
N LEU A 57 6.07 -17.32 -13.41
CA LEU A 57 4.73 -17.50 -12.85
C LEU A 57 4.60 -16.84 -11.47
N ILE A 58 5.58 -17.03 -10.58
CA ILE A 58 5.62 -16.38 -9.26
C ILE A 58 5.61 -14.86 -9.42
N MET A 59 6.40 -14.31 -10.33
CA MET A 59 6.44 -12.88 -10.61
C MET A 59 5.09 -12.33 -11.07
N ILE A 60 4.39 -13.05 -11.94
CA ILE A 60 3.04 -12.68 -12.41
C ILE A 60 2.07 -12.67 -11.24
N VAL A 61 2.03 -13.75 -10.44
CA VAL A 61 1.11 -13.84 -9.30
C VAL A 61 1.36 -12.72 -8.30
N MET A 62 2.63 -12.45 -7.98
CA MET A 62 3.01 -11.38 -7.06
C MET A 62 2.70 -9.98 -7.60
N SER A 63 2.88 -9.74 -8.90
CA SER A 63 2.61 -8.43 -9.52
C SER A 63 1.10 -8.13 -9.55
N ILE A 64 0.27 -9.13 -9.84
CA ILE A 64 -1.20 -9.02 -9.76
C ILE A 64 -1.63 -8.78 -8.31
N ALA A 65 -1.16 -9.61 -7.37
CA ALA A 65 -1.52 -9.49 -5.96
C ALA A 65 -1.14 -8.11 -5.39
N SER A 66 0.08 -7.65 -5.69
CA SER A 66 0.58 -6.33 -5.28
C SER A 66 -0.26 -5.21 -5.90
N SER A 67 -0.57 -5.28 -7.20
CA SER A 67 -1.41 -4.28 -7.88
C SER A 67 -2.81 -4.19 -7.28
N ILE A 68 -3.45 -5.31 -6.98
CA ILE A 68 -4.79 -5.33 -6.36
C ILE A 68 -4.76 -4.64 -4.99
N LEU A 69 -3.74 -4.90 -4.17
CA LEU A 69 -3.58 -4.27 -2.86
C LEU A 69 -3.31 -2.76 -2.97
N LEU A 70 -2.46 -2.35 -3.91
CA LEU A 70 -2.16 -0.94 -4.19
C LEU A 70 -3.38 -0.19 -4.72
N ILE A 71 -4.16 -0.77 -5.63
CA ILE A 71 -5.40 -0.16 -6.14
C ILE A 71 -6.42 0.01 -5.01
N LYS A 72 -6.61 -1.03 -4.17
CA LYS A 72 -7.47 -0.93 -2.98
C LYS A 72 -7.01 0.17 -2.03
N THR A 73 -5.69 0.32 -1.88
CA THR A 73 -5.09 1.40 -1.08
C THR A 73 -5.35 2.77 -1.68
N MET A 74 -5.15 2.95 -2.98
CA MET A 74 -5.38 4.21 -3.68
C MET A 74 -6.84 4.69 -3.53
N PHE A 75 -7.81 3.78 -3.58
CA PHE A 75 -9.21 4.13 -3.31
C PHE A 75 -9.55 4.27 -1.82
N GLY A 76 -8.75 3.69 -0.94
CA GLY A 76 -8.94 3.74 0.52
C GLY A 76 -8.34 4.99 1.16
N LEU A 77 -7.21 5.49 0.66
CA LEU A 77 -6.52 6.65 1.23
C LEU A 77 -7.43 7.89 1.40
N PRO A 78 -8.29 8.25 0.42
CA PRO A 78 -9.20 9.40 0.53
C PRO A 78 -10.47 9.14 1.36
N SER A 79 -10.76 7.90 1.76
CA SER A 79 -12.06 7.56 2.37
C SER A 79 -12.19 7.93 3.84
N ALA A 80 -11.12 8.46 4.44
CA ALA A 80 -11.01 8.73 5.88
C ALA A 80 -11.41 7.54 6.78
N ASP A 81 -11.43 6.30 6.27
CA ASP A 81 -11.85 5.12 7.02
C ASP A 81 -10.79 4.69 8.06
N ARG A 82 -11.22 4.27 9.26
CA ARG A 82 -10.34 3.80 10.38
C ARG A 82 -9.36 2.72 9.96
N TYR A 83 -9.69 1.95 8.93
CA TYR A 83 -8.86 0.84 8.46
C TYR A 83 -8.05 1.16 7.21
N ALA A 84 -8.36 2.25 6.50
CA ALA A 84 -7.71 2.60 5.23
C ALA A 84 -6.21 2.83 5.40
N TRP A 85 -5.80 3.58 6.44
CA TRP A 85 -4.39 3.83 6.71
C TRP A 85 -3.61 2.54 7.03
N ARG A 86 -4.21 1.59 7.75
CA ARG A 86 -3.59 0.29 8.07
C ARG A 86 -3.42 -0.54 6.82
N ALA A 87 -4.47 -0.59 6.00
CA ALA A 87 -4.43 -1.27 4.71
C ALA A 87 -3.35 -0.66 3.81
N SER A 88 -3.15 0.66 3.89
CA SER A 88 -2.11 1.37 3.14
C SER A 88 -0.71 0.93 3.55
N ILE A 89 -0.41 0.95 4.85
CA ILE A 89 0.89 0.50 5.37
C ILE A 89 1.15 -0.96 5.02
N ARG A 90 0.15 -1.84 5.18
CA ARG A 90 0.30 -3.27 4.83
C ARG A 90 0.56 -3.48 3.35
N SER A 91 -0.09 -2.70 2.49
CA SER A 91 0.12 -2.78 1.03
C SER A 91 1.50 -2.28 0.64
N ILE A 92 2.00 -1.22 1.28
CA ILE A 92 3.38 -0.74 1.08
C ILE A 92 4.40 -1.80 1.54
N ILE A 93 4.17 -2.45 2.69
CA ILE A 93 5.04 -3.54 3.17
C ILE A 93 5.00 -4.74 2.22
N PHE A 94 3.80 -5.15 1.77
CA PHE A 94 3.66 -6.23 0.79
C PHE A 94 4.38 -5.90 -0.51
N MET A 95 4.33 -4.65 -0.96
CA MET A 95 5.06 -4.18 -2.12
C MET A 95 6.58 -4.26 -1.91
N ILE A 96 7.13 -3.87 -0.75
CA ILE A 96 8.55 -4.07 -0.44
C ILE A 96 8.90 -5.56 -0.55
N LEU A 97 8.10 -6.44 0.07
CA LEU A 97 8.34 -7.88 0.05
C LEU A 97 8.28 -8.45 -1.38
N ALA A 98 7.31 -8.02 -2.19
CA ALA A 98 7.21 -8.44 -3.59
C ALA A 98 8.46 -8.05 -4.38
N ASN A 99 8.99 -6.84 -4.16
CA ASN A 99 10.20 -6.37 -4.83
C ASN A 99 11.47 -7.09 -4.38
N LEU A 100 11.58 -7.43 -3.10
CA LEU A 100 12.66 -8.30 -2.61
C LEU A 100 12.59 -9.66 -3.29
N THR A 101 11.40 -10.26 -3.41
CA THR A 101 11.22 -11.52 -4.14
C THR A 101 11.68 -11.39 -5.59
N TYR A 102 11.30 -10.33 -6.30
CA TYR A 102 11.76 -10.13 -7.70
C TYR A 102 13.28 -10.07 -7.80
N GLN A 103 13.95 -9.37 -6.89
CA GLN A 103 15.42 -9.32 -6.87
C GLN A 103 16.03 -10.70 -6.62
N PHE A 104 15.48 -11.49 -5.68
CA PHE A 104 15.96 -12.85 -5.43
C PHE A 104 15.73 -13.80 -6.61
N LEU A 105 14.71 -13.55 -7.43
CA LEU A 105 14.42 -14.34 -8.63
C LEU A 105 15.26 -13.92 -9.86
N GLY A 106 16.21 -12.98 -9.70
CA GLY A 106 17.14 -12.60 -10.76
C GLY A 106 16.53 -11.68 -11.82
N ASP A 107 15.54 -10.86 -11.43
CA ASP A 107 14.90 -9.90 -12.32
C ASP A 107 15.82 -8.70 -12.61
N ASP A 108 16.85 -8.92 -13.42
CA ASP A 108 17.72 -7.87 -13.98
C ASP A 108 17.04 -7.13 -15.16
N PHE A 109 15.92 -7.65 -15.66
CA PHE A 109 15.43 -7.28 -16.97
C PHE A 109 14.67 -5.96 -17.00
N ILE A 110 13.98 -5.54 -15.92
CA ILE A 110 13.21 -4.29 -15.91
C ILE A 110 13.15 -3.65 -14.51
N ASN A 111 14.17 -2.88 -14.14
CA ASN A 111 14.07 -1.94 -13.02
C ASN A 111 13.75 -0.54 -13.52
N VAL A 112 12.45 -0.23 -13.67
CA VAL A 112 11.96 1.16 -13.81
C VAL A 112 12.27 1.98 -12.55
N LEU A 113 12.33 1.32 -11.39
CA LEU A 113 12.81 1.87 -10.13
C LEU A 113 13.74 0.84 -9.50
N SER A 114 14.88 1.28 -8.96
CA SER A 114 15.78 0.40 -8.20
C SER A 114 15.11 -0.07 -6.91
N LEU A 115 15.55 -1.20 -6.36
CA LEU A 115 15.06 -1.64 -5.06
C LEU A 115 15.32 -0.57 -3.98
N GLU A 116 16.45 0.14 -4.03
CA GLU A 116 16.75 1.20 -3.06
C GLU A 116 15.75 2.35 -3.16
N GLU A 117 15.37 2.74 -4.37
CA GLU A 117 14.35 3.76 -4.61
C GLU A 117 12.99 3.31 -4.06
N ILE A 118 12.60 2.06 -4.32
CA ILE A 118 11.34 1.50 -3.80
C ILE A 118 11.34 1.50 -2.27
N ILE A 119 12.43 1.07 -1.64
CA ILE A 119 12.57 1.07 -0.18
C ILE A 119 12.51 2.50 0.35
N LEU A 120 13.22 3.44 -0.27
CA LEU A 120 13.25 4.84 0.14
C LEU A 120 11.86 5.48 0.07
N PHE A 121 11.18 5.37 -1.06
CA PHE A 121 9.84 5.93 -1.23
C PHE A 121 8.79 5.24 -0.34
N SER A 122 8.94 3.93 -0.12
CA SER A 122 8.10 3.20 0.83
C SER A 122 8.30 3.67 2.26
N ALA A 123 9.56 3.90 2.67
CA ALA A 123 9.88 4.44 3.98
C ALA A 123 9.30 5.85 4.16
N ILE A 124 9.46 6.73 3.16
CA ILE A 124 8.85 8.07 3.16
C ILE A 124 7.33 7.97 3.27
N SER A 125 6.69 7.08 2.50
CA SER A 125 5.24 6.89 2.53
C SER A 125 4.75 6.41 3.90
N ILE A 126 5.46 5.47 4.52
CA ILE A 126 5.17 5.00 5.88
C ILE A 126 5.34 6.15 6.89
N LEU A 127 6.41 6.95 6.77
CA LEU A 127 6.63 8.10 7.64
C LEU A 127 5.49 9.12 7.53
N ILE A 128 5.05 9.43 6.31
CA ILE A 128 3.90 10.32 6.05
C ILE A 128 2.64 9.79 6.73
N LEU A 129 2.36 8.49 6.60
CA LEU A 129 1.19 7.85 7.24
C LEU A 129 1.25 7.85 8.78
N MET A 130 2.42 8.07 9.37
CA MET A 130 2.63 8.18 10.81
C MET A 130 2.57 9.63 11.34
N ILE A 131 2.53 10.65 10.47
CA ILE A 131 2.47 12.06 10.89
C ILE A 131 1.17 12.32 11.65
N PRO A 132 1.19 13.05 12.78
CA PRO A 132 -0.01 13.35 13.57
C PRO A 132 -1.18 13.91 12.75
N SER A 133 -0.93 14.83 11.81
CA SER A 133 -1.96 15.43 10.95
C SER A 133 -2.65 14.41 10.03
N VAL A 134 -1.90 13.42 9.55
CA VAL A 134 -2.42 12.31 8.75
C VAL A 134 -3.17 11.32 9.63
N ARG A 135 -2.66 11.03 10.83
CA ARG A 135 -3.33 10.14 11.79
C ARG A 135 -4.67 10.71 12.27
N SER A 136 -4.78 12.02 12.44
CA SER A 136 -6.04 12.68 12.81
C SER A 136 -7.08 12.72 11.69
N TYR A 137 -6.68 12.49 10.44
CA TYR A 137 -7.59 12.47 9.30
C TYR A 137 -8.46 11.20 9.25
N TYR A 138 -7.95 10.05 9.71
CA TYR A 138 -8.69 8.78 9.68
C TYR A 138 -9.67 8.66 10.86
N ILE A 139 -10.94 8.35 10.56
CA ILE A 139 -12.10 8.33 11.47
C ILE A 139 -12.32 6.92 12.04
N PRO A 140 -12.67 6.76 13.35
CA PRO A 140 -12.78 7.85 14.31
C PRO A 140 -11.38 8.30 14.76
N PRO A 141 -11.13 9.62 14.87
CA PRO A 141 -9.96 10.07 15.58
C PRO A 141 -10.03 9.49 16.99
N LEU A 142 -8.93 8.92 17.46
CA LEU A 142 -8.84 8.44 18.83
C LEU A 142 -9.01 9.65 19.78
N THR A 143 -9.67 9.46 20.91
CA THR A 143 -9.84 10.53 21.93
C THR A 143 -8.50 11.12 22.35
N GLU A 144 -7.47 10.28 22.36
CA GLU A 144 -6.06 10.66 22.51
C GLU A 144 -5.23 10.02 21.40
N LEU A 145 -4.29 10.77 20.82
CA LEU A 145 -3.32 10.23 19.86
C LEU A 145 -2.37 9.25 20.59
N PRO A 146 -2.40 7.94 20.31
CA PRO A 146 -1.49 7.00 20.94
C PRO A 146 -0.05 7.34 20.56
N PRO A 147 0.92 7.00 21.43
CA PRO A 147 2.32 7.13 21.09
C PRO A 147 2.64 6.24 19.88
N ILE A 148 3.69 6.61 19.14
CA ILE A 148 4.05 5.98 17.86
C ILE A 148 4.19 4.45 17.98
N LYS A 149 4.73 3.94 19.10
CA LYS A 149 4.87 2.50 19.36
C LYS A 149 3.54 1.73 19.28
N TRP A 150 2.47 2.32 19.83
CA TRP A 150 1.13 1.77 19.78
C TRP A 150 0.55 1.81 18.36
N TRP A 151 0.83 2.88 17.62
CA TRP A 151 0.43 3.01 16.22
C TRP A 151 1.09 1.97 15.31
N ILE A 152 2.38 1.71 15.49
CA ILE A 152 3.09 0.64 14.79
C ILE A 152 2.43 -0.71 15.08
N LYS A 153 2.12 -1.01 16.34
CA LYS A 153 1.43 -2.26 16.73
C LYS A 153 0.05 -2.38 16.08
N LEU A 154 -0.71 -1.28 16.01
CA LEU A 154 -2.02 -1.22 15.35
C LEU A 154 -1.95 -1.40 13.82
N CYS A 155 -0.79 -1.17 13.19
CA CYS A 155 -0.61 -1.48 11.77
C CYS A 155 -0.77 -2.99 11.52
N PHE A 156 -0.26 -3.82 12.43
CA PHE A 156 -0.14 -5.26 12.23
C PHE A 156 -1.24 -6.05 12.94
N LEU A 157 -1.64 -5.62 14.13
CA LEU A 157 -2.68 -6.30 14.90
C LEU A 157 -4.04 -5.67 14.59
N ARG A 158 -5.06 -6.51 14.38
CA ARG A 158 -6.45 -6.06 14.36
C ARG A 158 -6.81 -5.76 15.83
N PRO A 159 -7.07 -4.51 16.22
CA PRO A 159 -7.58 -4.28 17.55
C PRO A 159 -8.96 -4.92 17.63
N ILE A 160 -9.17 -5.73 18.65
CA ILE A 160 -10.52 -6.01 19.13
C ILE A 160 -10.94 -4.70 19.76
N ASP A 161 -12.03 -4.09 19.27
CA ASP A 161 -12.46 -2.72 19.60
C ASP A 161 -12.69 -2.49 21.13
N ASN A 162 -12.62 -3.54 21.96
CA ASN A 162 -12.81 -3.51 23.42
C ASN A 162 -11.51 -3.65 24.26
N ASP A 163 -10.34 -3.90 23.66
CA ASP A 163 -9.16 -4.41 24.39
C ASP A 163 -8.00 -3.40 24.52
N TYR A 164 -8.25 -2.12 24.22
CA TYR A 164 -7.23 -1.07 24.24
C TYR A 164 -7.69 0.17 25.01
N ASP A 165 -6.77 0.78 25.77
CA ASP A 165 -6.99 1.99 26.59
C ASP A 165 -7.47 3.23 25.80
N TYR A 166 -7.44 3.19 24.47
CA TYR A 166 -7.79 4.32 23.61
C TYR A 166 -9.20 4.16 23.04
N GLN A 167 -10.10 5.04 23.46
CA GLN A 167 -11.47 5.08 22.95
C GLN A 167 -11.54 5.83 21.62
N PHE A 168 -12.41 5.36 20.73
CA PHE A 168 -12.73 6.07 19.50
C PHE A 168 -13.63 7.28 19.81
N LYS A 169 -13.28 8.47 19.30
CA LYS A 169 -14.16 9.63 19.38
C LYS A 169 -15.26 9.49 18.34
N TYR A 170 -16.40 8.90 18.72
CA TYR A 170 -17.59 8.95 17.90
C TYR A 170 -18.06 10.40 17.82
N ARG A 171 -18.36 10.89 16.62
CA ARG A 171 -19.01 12.20 16.44
C ARG A 171 -20.32 12.14 17.23
N GLU A 172 -20.52 13.05 18.18
CA GLU A 172 -21.85 13.34 18.69
C GLU A 172 -22.71 13.66 17.47
N SER A 173 -23.76 12.87 17.29
CA SER A 173 -24.74 13.06 16.23
C SER A 173 -25.56 14.29 16.59
N ASP A 174 -25.17 15.45 16.04
CA ASP A 174 -26.05 16.60 15.86
C ASP A 174 -26.99 16.37 14.67
#